data_AF-F0VRH8-F1
#
_entry.id   AF-F0VRH8-F1
#
_cell.length_a   1.000
_cell.length_b   1.000
_cell.length_c   1.000
_cell.angle_alpha   90.00
_cell.angle_beta   90.00
_cell.angle_gamma   90.00
#
_symmetry.space_group_name_H-M   'P 1'
#
loop_
_entity.id
_entity.type
_entity.pdbx_description
1 polymer ?
#
loop_
_entity_poly.entity_id
_entity_poly.type
_entity_poly.pdbx_seq_one_letter_code
_entity_poly.pdbx_strand_id
1 'polypeptide(L)'
;MPTRHSKNATSAAFYSYHERQKIKDVGTQRERLDTNALRRFEACWLCNRTALSPVCTPQGLVYCKQCLFLNFEDQKKKMSRELKEWEAQENAKKEAEAAKKLEEESAEKNKFLEEESKIASYYANQRKPTVAELQAAPKKNQHLLIGAGGKATARAKSFWVVENTPSAPAGEVKPPKRSLECPITRKPLKLKQLVYLKPELLDEKDTEFNRWSCKISKRAITNQKAAAVIPTGDVILMECIEKYVLNKKGGFYGDKIITKQDIIPLVPGGTGYSSHNNVEGIVRRACIQ
;
A
#
# COMPACT_ATOMS: atom_id res chain seq x y z
N MET A 1 -19.35 12.89 65.92
CA MET A 1 -18.76 13.69 64.84
C MET A 1 -19.34 13.21 63.52
N PRO A 2 -20.18 13.98 62.81
CA PRO A 2 -20.62 13.56 61.49
C PRO A 2 -19.44 13.68 60.51
N THR A 3 -19.04 12.54 59.95
CA THR A 3 -18.05 12.43 58.90
C THR A 3 -18.48 13.32 57.75
N ARG A 4 -17.66 14.34 57.47
CA ARG A 4 -17.90 15.33 56.42
C ARG A 4 -17.81 14.60 55.09
N HIS A 5 -18.94 14.14 54.57
CA HIS A 5 -19.04 13.59 53.22
C HIS A 5 -18.45 14.66 52.29
N SER A 6 -17.37 14.32 51.57
CA SER A 6 -16.77 15.27 50.66
C SER A 6 -17.84 15.67 49.65
N LYS A 7 -18.05 16.97 49.45
CA LYS A 7 -19.13 17.54 48.61
C LYS A 7 -19.06 17.10 47.13
N ASN A 8 -18.04 16.31 46.77
CA ASN A 8 -17.78 15.79 45.43
C ASN A 8 -17.78 14.24 45.38
N ALA A 9 -18.17 13.55 46.45
CA ALA A 9 -18.38 12.10 46.41
C ALA A 9 -19.79 11.81 45.90
N THR A 10 -19.95 11.85 44.59
CA THR A 10 -21.15 11.38 43.88
C THR A 10 -21.13 9.85 43.88
N SER A 11 -22.00 9.23 44.69
CA SER A 11 -22.25 7.77 44.72
C SER A 11 -23.00 7.26 43.48
N ALA A 12 -23.03 8.04 42.39
CA ALA A 12 -23.70 7.68 41.15
C ALA A 12 -22.86 6.67 40.37
N ALA A 13 -23.51 5.63 39.82
CA ALA A 13 -22.86 4.63 38.95
C ALA A 13 -22.36 5.20 37.61
N PHE A 14 -22.59 6.50 37.35
CA PHE A 14 -22.16 7.20 36.16
C PHE A 14 -21.44 8.48 36.55
N TYR A 15 -20.28 8.71 35.93
CA TYR A 15 -19.57 9.98 36.09
C TYR A 15 -20.36 11.13 35.45
N SER A 16 -20.53 12.21 36.22
CA SER A 16 -21.10 13.47 35.71
C SER A 16 -20.17 14.09 34.66
N TYR A 17 -20.69 15.01 33.83
CA TYR A 17 -19.88 15.69 32.81
C TYR A 17 -18.65 16.38 33.40
N HIS A 18 -18.80 17.04 34.55
CA HIS A 18 -17.70 17.71 35.25
C HIS A 18 -16.67 16.74 35.83
N GLU A 19 -17.08 15.56 36.28
CA GLU A 19 -16.15 14.51 36.70
C GLU A 19 -15.38 13.94 35.50
N ARG A 20 -16.07 13.66 34.39
CA ARG A 20 -15.43 13.20 33.14
C ARG A 20 -14.39 14.19 32.61
N GLN A 21 -14.63 15.50 32.74
CA GLN A 21 -13.64 16.51 32.38
C GLN A 21 -12.42 16.54 33.31
N LYS A 22 -12.56 16.15 34.58
CA LYS A 22 -11.44 16.09 35.54
C LYS A 22 -10.61 14.82 35.39
N ILE A 23 -11.17 13.76 34.81
CA ILE A 23 -10.50 12.49 34.58
C ILE A 23 -9.59 12.63 33.36
N LYS A 24 -8.29 12.85 33.61
CA LYS A 24 -7.25 13.02 32.58
C LYS A 24 -6.54 11.74 32.16
N ASP A 25 -6.82 10.61 32.81
CA ASP A 25 -6.01 9.41 32.63
C ASP A 25 -6.73 8.25 31.93
N VAL A 26 -8.07 8.24 31.93
CA VAL A 26 -8.87 7.13 31.40
C VAL A 26 -10.01 7.61 30.49
N GLY A 27 -10.46 6.72 29.61
CA GLY A 27 -11.56 6.98 28.67
C GLY A 27 -11.20 7.80 27.42
N THR A 28 -12.21 8.27 26.70
CA THR A 28 -12.02 9.05 25.47
C THR A 28 -11.90 10.53 25.79
N GLN A 29 -10.73 11.10 25.55
CA GLN A 29 -10.48 12.54 25.71
C GLN A 29 -10.62 13.24 24.38
N ARG A 30 -11.32 14.38 24.40
CA ARG A 30 -11.45 15.28 23.25
C ARG A 30 -10.81 16.60 23.63
N GLU A 31 -9.79 17.00 22.89
CA GLU A 31 -9.09 18.27 23.09
C GLU A 31 -9.00 19.03 21.78
N ARG A 32 -9.10 20.36 21.84
CA ARG A 32 -8.85 21.22 20.69
C ARG A 32 -7.36 21.42 20.55
N LEU A 33 -6.82 21.00 19.40
CA LEU A 33 -5.41 21.09 19.07
C LEU A 33 -5.05 22.51 18.63
N ASP A 34 -3.97 23.06 19.17
CA ASP A 34 -3.49 24.38 18.78
C ASP A 34 -2.88 24.39 17.37
N THR A 35 -2.70 25.59 16.80
CA THR A 35 -2.03 25.82 15.52
C THR A 35 -0.67 25.14 15.42
N ASN A 36 0.05 25.02 16.54
CA ASN A 36 1.36 24.38 16.62
C ASN A 36 1.31 22.85 16.42
N ALA A 37 0.15 22.23 16.63
CA ALA A 37 -0.05 20.80 16.39
C ALA A 37 -0.33 20.49 14.91
N LEU A 38 -0.58 21.51 14.09
CA LEU A 38 -0.78 21.37 12.66
C LEU A 38 0.57 21.37 11.93
N ARG A 39 0.64 20.57 10.88
CA ARG A 39 1.80 20.59 9.97
C ARG A 39 1.90 21.97 9.33
N ARG A 40 3.10 22.55 9.31
CA ARG A 40 3.37 23.82 8.61
C ARG A 40 3.04 23.71 7.13
N PHE A 41 2.57 24.79 6.53
CA PHE A 41 2.15 24.83 5.13
C PHE A 41 3.32 24.55 4.17
N GLU A 42 4.43 25.22 4.44
CA GLU A 42 5.69 25.15 3.68
C GLU A 42 6.47 23.84 3.86
N ALA A 43 6.02 22.95 4.76
CA ALA A 43 6.74 21.72 5.02
C ALA A 43 6.62 20.74 3.85
N CYS A 44 7.64 19.92 3.64
CA CYS A 44 7.61 18.79 2.72
C CYS A 44 6.79 17.64 3.32
N TRP A 45 5.90 17.05 2.55
CA TRP A 45 5.03 15.94 2.98
C TRP A 45 5.77 14.61 3.23
N LEU A 46 7.07 14.53 2.91
CA LEU A 46 7.92 13.37 3.20
C LEU A 46 8.85 13.60 4.40
N CYS A 47 9.57 14.73 4.42
CA CYS A 47 10.58 14.98 5.45
C CYS A 47 10.13 15.94 6.55
N ASN A 48 8.92 16.51 6.48
CA ASN A 48 8.32 17.48 7.43
C ASN A 48 9.13 18.75 7.75
N ARG A 49 10.33 18.89 7.22
CA ARG A 49 11.10 20.13 7.17
C ARG A 49 10.55 21.06 6.09
N THR A 50 10.85 22.35 6.21
CA THR A 50 10.59 23.36 5.18
C THR A 50 11.06 22.86 3.81
N ALA A 51 10.19 22.91 2.81
CA ALA A 51 10.44 22.34 1.51
C ALA A 51 11.53 23.12 0.76
N LEU A 52 12.65 22.43 0.49
CA LEU A 52 13.75 22.95 -0.34
C LEU A 52 13.43 22.71 -1.81
N SER A 53 13.52 23.75 -2.64
CA SER A 53 13.10 23.70 -4.05
C SER A 53 11.72 23.02 -4.19
N PRO A 54 10.66 23.64 -3.62
CA PRO A 54 9.37 22.99 -3.45
C PRO A 54 8.76 22.59 -4.80
N VAL A 55 8.22 21.38 -4.85
CA VAL A 55 7.51 20.83 -6.01
C VAL A 55 6.12 20.41 -5.57
N CYS A 56 5.12 20.75 -6.36
CA CYS A 56 3.73 20.40 -6.14
C CYS A 56 3.29 19.28 -7.08
N THR A 57 2.53 18.32 -6.55
CA THR A 57 1.78 17.35 -7.36
C THR A 57 0.44 17.95 -7.80
N PRO A 58 -0.22 17.42 -8.86
CA PRO A 58 -1.55 17.87 -9.27
C PRO A 58 -2.64 17.72 -8.20
N GLN A 59 -2.34 17.04 -7.09
CA GLN A 59 -3.25 16.87 -5.96
C GLN A 59 -3.09 17.97 -4.90
N GLY A 60 -2.13 18.88 -5.06
CA GLY A 60 -1.86 19.93 -4.11
C GLY A 60 -0.87 19.58 -2.99
N LEU A 61 -0.14 18.47 -3.10
CA LEU A 61 0.83 18.07 -2.08
C LEU A 61 2.21 18.64 -2.42
N VAL A 62 2.86 19.21 -1.40
CA VAL A 62 4.16 19.90 -1.50
C VAL A 62 5.31 18.98 -1.05
N TYR A 63 6.33 18.85 -1.87
CA TYR A 63 7.51 18.04 -1.57
C TYR A 63 8.80 18.84 -1.81
N CYS A 64 9.88 18.46 -1.13
CA CYS A 64 11.21 18.78 -1.62
C CYS A 64 11.44 18.02 -2.93
N LYS A 65 12.02 18.67 -3.93
CA LYS A 65 12.42 18.01 -5.18
C LYS A 65 13.20 16.72 -4.91
N GLN A 66 14.25 16.79 -4.11
CA GLN A 66 15.09 15.62 -3.83
C GLN A 66 14.33 14.48 -3.13
N CYS A 67 13.51 14.78 -2.12
CA CYS A 67 12.76 13.76 -1.39
C CYS A 67 11.78 13.01 -2.29
N LEU A 68 11.11 13.72 -3.21
CA LEU A 68 10.17 13.11 -4.14
C LEU A 68 10.89 12.22 -5.17
N PHE A 69 12.03 12.68 -5.70
CA PHE A 69 12.80 11.93 -6.68
C PHE A 69 13.43 10.67 -6.08
N LEU A 70 13.95 10.73 -4.85
CA LEU A 70 14.41 9.54 -4.12
C LEU A 70 13.29 8.50 -3.97
N ASN A 71 12.07 8.94 -3.66
CA ASN A 71 10.92 8.03 -3.62
C ASN A 71 10.63 7.39 -4.98
N PHE A 72 10.74 8.14 -6.09
CA PHE A 72 10.55 7.56 -7.42
C PHE A 72 11.64 6.57 -7.79
N GLU A 73 12.88 6.79 -7.37
CA GLU A 73 13.96 5.81 -7.56
C GLU A 73 13.67 4.52 -6.79
N ASP A 74 13.21 4.62 -5.54
CA ASP A 74 12.83 3.45 -4.75
C ASP A 74 11.64 2.71 -5.35
N GLN A 75 10.63 3.43 -5.85
CA GLN A 75 9.51 2.83 -6.59
C GLN A 75 10.00 2.09 -7.84
N LYS A 76 10.91 2.67 -8.62
CA LYS A 76 11.49 1.99 -9.80
C LYS A 76 12.26 0.73 -9.44
N LYS A 77 13.04 0.76 -8.36
CA LYS A 77 13.76 -0.42 -7.85
C LYS A 77 12.78 -1.52 -7.43
N LYS A 78 11.69 -1.17 -6.74
CA LYS A 78 10.63 -2.11 -6.35
C LYS A 78 9.93 -2.70 -7.58
N MET A 79 9.47 -1.86 -8.50
CA MET A 79 8.85 -2.30 -9.76
C MET A 79 9.78 -3.23 -10.56
N SER A 80 11.09 -2.96 -10.59
CA SER A 80 12.06 -3.83 -11.27
C SER A 80 12.21 -5.20 -10.60
N ARG A 81 12.07 -5.30 -9.27
CA ARG A 81 12.12 -6.58 -8.56
C ARG A 81 10.83 -7.38 -8.80
N GLU A 82 9.69 -6.72 -8.63
CA GLU A 82 8.37 -7.32 -8.87
C GLU A 82 8.21 -7.80 -10.32
N LEU A 83 8.77 -7.07 -11.30
CA LEU A 83 8.76 -7.47 -12.70
C LEU A 83 9.61 -8.73 -12.95
N LYS A 84 10.79 -8.84 -12.34
CA LYS A 84 11.63 -10.05 -12.45
C LYS A 84 10.96 -11.26 -11.81
N GLU A 85 10.32 -11.08 -10.65
CA GLU A 85 9.58 -12.13 -9.96
C GLU A 85 8.37 -12.60 -10.78
N TRP A 86 7.65 -11.65 -11.39
CA TRP A 86 6.53 -11.95 -12.28
C TRP A 86 6.97 -12.68 -13.56
N GLU A 87 8.04 -12.24 -14.21
CA GLU A 87 8.62 -12.90 -15.40
C GLU A 87 9.12 -14.32 -15.07
N ALA A 88 9.77 -14.51 -13.92
CA ALA A 88 10.21 -15.83 -13.46
C ALA A 88 9.02 -16.77 -13.19
N GLN A 89 7.93 -16.25 -12.58
CA GLN A 89 6.72 -17.03 -12.36
C GLN A 89 6.03 -17.38 -13.69
N GLU A 90 5.97 -16.45 -14.65
CA GLU A 90 5.38 -16.70 -15.96
C GLU A 90 6.16 -17.77 -16.75
N ASN A 91 7.49 -17.69 -16.72
CA ASN A 91 8.35 -18.70 -17.36
C ASN A 91 8.20 -20.08 -16.69
N ALA A 92 8.21 -20.16 -15.37
CA ALA A 92 7.98 -21.42 -14.66
C ALA A 92 6.59 -22.02 -14.95
N LYS A 93 5.55 -21.19 -15.10
CA LYS A 93 4.22 -21.64 -15.52
C LYS A 93 4.24 -22.21 -16.94
N LYS A 94 4.90 -21.54 -17.89
CA LYS A 94 5.04 -22.01 -19.28
C LYS A 94 5.83 -23.30 -19.38
N GLU A 95 6.93 -23.42 -18.64
CA GLU A 95 7.74 -24.64 -18.57
C GLU A 95 6.97 -25.81 -17.96
N ALA A 96 6.22 -25.57 -16.87
CA ALA A 96 5.37 -26.60 -16.27
C ALA A 96 4.24 -27.04 -17.20
N GLU A 97 3.64 -26.12 -17.97
CA GLU A 97 2.61 -26.46 -18.96
C GLU A 97 3.21 -27.25 -20.14
N ALA A 98 4.39 -26.87 -20.63
CA ALA A 98 5.11 -27.61 -21.67
C ALA A 98 5.53 -29.02 -21.20
N ALA A 99 6.02 -29.15 -19.96
CA ALA A 99 6.36 -30.43 -19.37
C ALA A 99 5.13 -31.34 -19.23
N LYS A 100 3.98 -30.80 -18.80
CA LYS A 100 2.72 -31.55 -18.74
C LYS A 100 2.26 -32.04 -20.11
N LYS A 101 2.31 -31.19 -21.14
CA LYS A 101 1.97 -31.59 -22.52
C LYS A 101 2.89 -32.70 -23.03
N LEU A 102 4.19 -32.58 -22.77
CA LEU A 102 5.17 -33.60 -23.18
C LEU A 102 4.98 -34.92 -22.40
N GLU A 103 4.61 -34.84 -21.11
CA GLU A 103 4.27 -36.00 -20.30
C GLU A 103 2.98 -36.68 -20.81
N GLU A 104 1.94 -35.91 -21.14
CA GLU A 104 0.69 -36.39 -21.74
C GLU A 104 0.97 -37.11 -23.07
N GLU A 105 1.72 -36.49 -23.99
CA GLU A 105 2.12 -37.12 -25.26
C GLU A 105 2.96 -38.40 -25.05
N SER A 106 3.84 -38.40 -24.05
CA SER A 106 4.64 -39.59 -23.71
C SER A 106 3.78 -40.70 -23.12
N ALA A 107 2.79 -40.36 -22.30
CA ALA A 107 1.86 -41.29 -21.69
C ALA A 107 0.93 -41.90 -22.73
N GLU A 108 0.50 -41.14 -23.73
CA GLU A 108 -0.27 -41.66 -24.88
C GLU A 108 0.56 -42.64 -25.72
N LYS A 109 1.81 -42.30 -26.05
CA LYS A 109 2.73 -43.21 -26.76
C LYS A 109 2.99 -44.49 -25.96
N ASN A 110 3.19 -44.38 -24.65
CA ASN A 110 3.43 -45.53 -23.78
C ASN A 110 2.18 -46.43 -23.68
N LYS A 111 0.98 -45.84 -23.56
CA LYS A 111 -0.28 -46.60 -23.59
C LYS A 111 -0.44 -47.38 -24.90
N PHE A 112 -0.12 -46.75 -26.03
CA PHE A 112 -0.15 -47.40 -27.34
C PHE A 112 0.83 -48.60 -27.41
N LEU A 113 2.09 -48.42 -26.98
CA LEU A 113 3.08 -49.50 -26.93
C LEU A 113 2.65 -50.64 -25.98
N GLU A 114 2.03 -50.31 -24.85
CA GLU A 114 1.48 -51.32 -23.95
C GLU A 114 0.36 -52.14 -24.62
N GLU A 115 -0.52 -51.50 -25.38
CA GLU A 115 -1.56 -52.19 -26.14
C GLU A 115 -0.98 -53.13 -27.21
N GLU A 116 0.05 -52.70 -27.94
CA GLU A 116 0.78 -53.59 -28.86
C GLU A 116 1.41 -54.78 -28.14
N SER A 117 2.05 -54.55 -26.98
CA SER A 117 2.67 -55.62 -26.20
C SER A 117 1.63 -56.62 -25.62
N LYS A 118 0.42 -56.15 -25.29
CA LYS A 118 -0.70 -57.00 -24.86
C LYS A 118 -1.18 -57.90 -26.00
N ILE A 119 -1.21 -57.40 -27.23
CA ILE A 119 -1.54 -58.20 -28.41
C ILE A 119 -0.44 -59.26 -28.65
N ALA A 120 0.83 -58.87 -28.60
CA ALA A 120 1.95 -59.81 -28.78
C ALA A 120 1.98 -60.91 -27.69
N SER A 121 1.73 -60.55 -26.42
CA SER A 121 1.67 -61.51 -25.31
C SER A 121 0.42 -62.40 -25.37
N TYR A 122 -0.71 -61.93 -25.89
CA TYR A 122 -1.89 -62.77 -26.16
C TYR A 122 -1.55 -63.91 -27.12
N TYR A 123 -0.81 -63.65 -28.20
CA TYR A 123 -0.35 -64.70 -29.12
C TYR A 123 0.74 -65.60 -28.51
N ALA A 124 1.62 -65.07 -27.66
CA ALA A 124 2.62 -65.87 -26.95
C ALA A 124 1.99 -66.85 -25.93
N ASN A 125 0.93 -66.42 -25.23
CA ASN A 125 0.23 -67.20 -24.21
C ASN A 125 -0.70 -68.30 -24.78
N GLN A 126 -0.92 -68.35 -26.10
CA GLN A 126 -1.60 -69.47 -26.75
C GLN A 126 -0.69 -70.70 -26.91
N ARG A 127 0.61 -70.59 -26.59
CA ARG A 127 1.49 -71.76 -26.43
C ARG A 127 1.15 -72.46 -25.12
N LYS A 128 0.81 -73.76 -25.17
CA LYS A 128 0.58 -74.57 -23.96
C LYS A 128 1.84 -74.53 -23.08
N PRO A 129 1.75 -74.10 -21.81
CA PRO A 129 2.90 -74.05 -20.94
C PRO A 129 3.41 -75.48 -20.67
N THR A 130 4.72 -75.68 -20.77
CA THR A 130 5.37 -76.91 -20.31
C THR A 130 5.51 -76.90 -18.80
N VAL A 131 5.38 -78.08 -18.18
CA VAL A 131 5.21 -78.32 -16.73
C VAL A 131 6.33 -77.71 -15.85
N ALA A 132 7.49 -77.37 -16.43
CA ALA A 132 8.62 -76.75 -15.72
C ALA A 132 8.39 -75.27 -15.32
N GLU A 133 7.56 -74.51 -16.04
CA GLU A 133 7.39 -73.06 -15.78
C GLU A 133 6.36 -72.74 -14.69
N LEU A 134 5.49 -73.71 -14.35
CA LEU A 134 4.49 -73.60 -13.27
C LEU A 134 5.10 -73.68 -11.86
N GLN A 135 6.37 -74.08 -11.74
CA GLN A 135 7.08 -74.19 -10.45
C GLN A 135 7.87 -72.94 -10.06
N ALA A 136 8.02 -71.97 -10.98
CA ALA A 136 8.81 -70.75 -10.76
C ALA A 136 7.97 -69.47 -10.60
N ALA A 137 6.64 -69.58 -10.52
CA ALA A 137 5.77 -68.41 -10.32
C ALA A 137 5.91 -67.87 -8.88
N PRO A 138 6.36 -66.62 -8.66
CA PRO A 138 6.43 -66.05 -7.33
C PRO A 138 5.00 -65.79 -6.81
N LYS A 139 4.66 -66.44 -5.70
CA LYS A 139 3.41 -66.21 -4.96
C LYS A 139 3.38 -64.76 -4.46
N LYS A 140 2.56 -63.90 -5.06
CA LYS A 140 2.22 -62.59 -4.50
C LYS A 140 1.33 -62.82 -3.28
N ASN A 141 1.92 -62.72 -2.09
CA ASN A 141 1.17 -62.71 -0.84
C ASN A 141 0.38 -61.40 -0.73
N GLN A 142 -0.94 -61.52 -0.81
CA GLN A 142 -1.90 -60.43 -0.76
C GLN A 142 -2.31 -60.05 0.68
N HIS A 143 -1.41 -60.24 1.65
CA HIS A 143 -1.72 -59.99 3.05
C HIS A 143 -0.57 -59.32 3.78
N LEU A 144 -0.56 -57.98 3.75
CA LEU A 144 0.06 -57.10 4.75
C LEU A 144 -0.66 -55.75 4.70
N LEU A 145 -1.87 -55.75 5.27
CA LEU A 145 -2.49 -54.56 5.81
C LEU A 145 -1.66 -54.15 7.04
N ILE A 146 -0.75 -53.19 6.81
CA ILE A 146 -0.20 -52.16 7.71
C ILE A 146 1.11 -51.69 7.04
N GLY A 147 1.07 -50.51 6.42
CA GLY A 147 2.26 -49.74 6.06
C GLY A 147 3.25 -50.37 5.07
N ALA A 148 2.78 -50.89 3.92
CA ALA A 148 3.62 -51.40 2.83
C ALA A 148 4.31 -50.30 2.00
N GLY A 149 4.89 -49.34 2.69
CA GLY A 149 5.89 -48.47 2.11
C GLY A 149 6.74 -47.98 3.27
N GLY A 150 8.06 -48.09 3.12
CA GLY A 150 8.99 -47.78 4.19
C GLY A 150 8.79 -46.37 4.78
N LYS A 151 9.57 -46.04 5.80
CA LYS A 151 9.53 -44.72 6.49
C LYS A 151 9.44 -43.53 5.51
N ALA A 152 10.01 -43.66 4.30
CA ALA A 152 9.90 -42.70 3.20
C ALA A 152 8.45 -42.44 2.72
N THR A 153 7.63 -43.46 2.48
CA THR A 153 6.25 -43.25 2.00
C THR A 153 5.31 -42.77 3.10
N ALA A 154 5.57 -43.16 4.36
CA ALA A 154 4.87 -42.60 5.51
C ALA A 154 5.21 -41.11 5.66
N ARG A 155 6.49 -40.73 5.54
CA ARG A 155 6.96 -39.34 5.56
C ARG A 155 6.41 -38.52 4.37
N ALA A 156 6.29 -39.13 3.19
CA ALA A 156 5.68 -38.53 1.99
C ALA A 156 4.16 -38.28 2.13
N LYS A 157 3.47 -39.00 3.02
CA LYS A 157 2.03 -38.81 3.31
C LYS A 157 1.77 -38.08 4.63
N SER A 158 2.83 -37.72 5.36
CA SER A 158 2.73 -37.07 6.67
C SER A 158 2.48 -35.58 6.52
N PHE A 159 1.33 -35.13 7.01
CA PHE A 159 0.94 -33.71 7.06
C PHE A 159 1.95 -32.82 7.82
N TRP A 160 2.66 -33.38 8.81
CA TRP A 160 3.63 -32.66 9.66
C TRP A 160 5.01 -32.46 9.04
N VAL A 161 5.22 -32.91 7.81
CA VAL A 161 6.46 -32.69 7.06
C VAL A 161 6.30 -31.40 6.27
N VAL A 162 7.20 -30.43 6.49
CA VAL A 162 7.16 -29.07 5.92
C VAL A 162 6.93 -29.08 4.40
N GLU A 163 7.56 -30.02 3.69
CA GLU A 163 7.43 -30.20 2.23
C GLU A 163 6.04 -30.67 1.77
N ASN A 164 5.29 -31.37 2.64
CA ASN A 164 3.94 -31.91 2.36
C ASN A 164 2.81 -31.14 3.04
N THR A 165 3.14 -30.05 3.75
CA THR A 165 2.11 -29.13 4.19
C THR A 165 1.44 -28.57 2.93
N PRO A 166 0.09 -28.57 2.84
CA PRO A 166 -0.61 -27.95 1.74
C PRO A 166 -0.38 -26.45 1.83
N SER A 167 0.76 -26.01 1.32
CA SER A 167 1.08 -24.60 1.17
C SER A 167 0.02 -24.01 0.26
N ALA A 168 -0.60 -22.92 0.71
CA ALA A 168 -1.50 -22.16 -0.15
C ALA A 168 -0.79 -21.94 -1.49
N PRO A 169 -1.42 -22.24 -2.64
CA PRO A 169 -0.76 -22.12 -3.93
C PRO A 169 -0.16 -20.74 -3.99
N ALA A 170 1.15 -20.66 -4.27
CA ALA A 170 1.88 -19.40 -4.31
C ALA A 170 1.04 -18.42 -5.13
N GLY A 171 0.51 -17.40 -4.45
CA GLY A 171 -0.49 -16.51 -5.03
C GLY A 171 0.00 -16.02 -6.38
N GLU A 172 -0.84 -16.08 -7.40
CA GLU A 172 -0.45 -15.62 -8.73
C GLU A 172 -0.01 -14.15 -8.61
N VAL A 173 1.27 -13.89 -8.87
CA VAL A 173 1.80 -12.54 -8.85
C VAL A 173 1.10 -11.81 -9.98
N LYS A 174 0.37 -10.76 -9.64
CA LYS A 174 -0.32 -9.93 -10.64
C LYS A 174 0.71 -9.17 -11.46
N PRO A 175 0.41 -8.85 -12.73
CA PRO A 175 1.31 -8.03 -13.54
C PRO A 175 1.59 -6.70 -12.82
N PRO A 176 2.87 -6.34 -12.62
CA PRO A 176 3.21 -5.12 -11.89
C PRO A 176 2.79 -3.88 -12.67
N LYS A 177 2.28 -2.86 -11.96
CA LYS A 177 1.90 -1.58 -12.56
C LYS A 177 3.16 -0.77 -12.84
N ARG A 178 3.32 -0.29 -14.08
CA ARG A 178 4.51 0.48 -14.52
C ARG A 178 4.45 1.99 -14.22
N SER A 179 3.38 2.47 -13.58
CA SER A 179 3.22 3.90 -13.29
C SER A 179 3.84 4.27 -11.95
N LEU A 180 4.58 5.38 -11.91
CA LEU A 180 4.99 6.00 -10.64
C LEU A 180 3.75 6.45 -9.86
N GLU A 181 3.81 6.36 -8.54
CA GLU A 181 2.70 6.69 -7.65
C GLU A 181 3.09 7.82 -6.68
N CYS A 182 2.11 8.61 -6.27
CA CYS A 182 2.31 9.56 -5.19
C CYS A 182 2.53 8.81 -3.86
N PRO A 183 3.54 9.17 -3.05
CA PRO A 183 3.87 8.45 -1.81
C PRO A 183 2.75 8.47 -0.76
N ILE A 184 1.85 9.46 -0.82
CA ILE A 184 0.75 9.61 0.15
C ILE A 184 -0.56 9.08 -0.41
N THR A 185 -0.95 9.55 -1.59
CA THR A 185 -2.29 9.22 -2.14
C THR A 185 -2.31 7.96 -2.98
N ARG A 186 -1.14 7.38 -3.33
CA ARG A 186 -0.98 6.21 -4.20
C ARG A 186 -1.63 6.34 -5.58
N LYS A 187 -1.98 7.55 -6.01
CA LYS A 187 -2.49 7.81 -7.34
C LYS A 187 -1.33 7.87 -8.33
N PRO A 188 -1.55 7.48 -9.60
CA PRO A 188 -0.51 7.54 -10.63
C PRO A 188 -0.07 8.98 -10.87
N LEU A 189 1.24 9.19 -11.03
CA LEU A 189 1.87 10.49 -11.13
C LEU A 189 2.92 10.50 -12.24
N LYS A 190 2.83 11.47 -13.16
CA LYS A 190 3.83 11.66 -14.22
C LYS A 190 4.77 12.80 -13.84
N LEU A 191 6.05 12.69 -14.20
CA LEU A 191 7.05 13.73 -13.93
C LEU A 191 6.70 15.09 -14.56
N LYS A 192 6.08 15.09 -15.74
CA LYS A 192 5.65 16.31 -16.45
C LYS A 192 4.52 17.07 -15.75
N GLN A 193 3.79 16.42 -14.85
CA GLN A 193 2.67 17.01 -14.10
C GLN A 193 3.14 17.70 -12.82
N LEU A 194 4.44 17.63 -12.51
CA LEU A 194 5.02 18.27 -11.34
C LEU A 194 5.23 19.76 -11.62
N VAL A 195 4.76 20.60 -10.70
CA VAL A 195 4.89 22.05 -10.79
C VAL A 195 5.96 22.51 -9.81
N TYR A 196 6.96 23.24 -10.29
CA TYR A 196 7.96 23.85 -9.43
C TYR A 196 7.40 25.10 -8.78
N LEU A 197 7.35 25.13 -7.45
CA LEU A 197 6.84 26.26 -6.71
C LEU A 197 7.95 27.30 -6.45
N LYS A 198 7.59 28.57 -6.56
CA LYS A 198 8.42 29.74 -6.25
C LYS A 198 7.66 30.65 -5.28
N PRO A 199 7.47 30.22 -4.03
CA PRO A 199 6.84 31.04 -3.02
C PRO A 199 7.71 32.25 -2.68
N GLU A 200 7.10 33.39 -2.43
CA GLU A 200 7.79 34.51 -1.79
C GLU A 200 8.03 34.17 -0.32
N LEU A 201 9.19 34.61 0.18
CA LEU A 201 9.58 34.43 1.57
C LEU A 201 9.34 35.75 2.31
N LEU A 202 8.80 35.67 3.53
CA LEU A 202 8.80 36.82 4.44
C LEU A 202 10.21 37.00 5.03
N ASP A 203 10.74 38.22 4.96
CA ASP A 203 12.07 38.60 5.46
C ASP A 203 12.12 38.89 6.97
N GLU A 204 11.00 38.72 7.68
CA GLU A 204 10.95 38.98 9.13
C GLU A 204 11.80 37.94 9.86
N LYS A 205 12.95 38.42 10.35
CA LYS A 205 14.10 37.65 10.87
C LYS A 205 13.79 36.70 12.05
N ASP A 206 12.58 36.72 12.60
CA ASP A 206 12.28 36.11 13.91
C ASP A 206 11.09 35.13 13.93
N THR A 207 10.45 34.83 12.80
CA THR A 207 9.45 33.75 12.79
C THR A 207 10.02 32.47 12.18
N GLU A 208 10.41 31.54 13.04
CA GLU A 208 10.73 30.16 12.65
C GLU A 208 9.56 29.43 11.97
N PHE A 209 8.38 30.06 11.92
CA PHE A 209 7.10 29.53 11.51
C PHE A 209 6.51 30.40 10.38
N ASN A 210 6.07 29.77 9.28
CA ASN A 210 5.30 30.39 8.18
C ASN A 210 6.11 31.32 7.27
N ARG A 211 7.17 30.76 6.65
CA ARG A 211 8.01 31.51 5.71
C ARG A 211 7.32 31.92 4.42
N TRP A 212 6.28 31.21 3.99
CA TRP A 212 5.67 31.46 2.67
C TRP A 212 4.62 32.56 2.74
N SER A 213 4.72 33.53 1.84
CA SER A 213 3.72 34.58 1.64
C SER A 213 2.97 34.43 0.32
N CYS A 214 1.75 34.94 0.31
CA CYS A 214 0.95 35.08 -0.91
C CYS A 214 1.54 36.16 -1.81
N LYS A 215 1.79 35.84 -3.09
CA LYS A 215 2.37 36.79 -4.06
C LYS A 215 1.54 38.07 -4.28
N ILE A 216 0.21 37.98 -4.16
CA ILE A 216 -0.70 39.12 -4.37
C ILE A 216 -0.88 39.93 -3.08
N SER A 217 -1.28 39.26 -1.99
CA SER A 217 -1.67 39.94 -0.75
C SER A 217 -0.50 40.17 0.23
N LYS A 218 0.66 39.55 -0.02
CA LYS A 218 1.84 39.50 0.86
C LYS A 218 1.55 39.00 2.29
N ARG A 219 0.38 38.38 2.51
CA ARG A 219 0.01 37.78 3.79
C ARG A 219 0.72 36.43 3.95
N ALA A 220 1.16 36.12 5.17
CA ALA A 220 1.72 34.82 5.52
C ALA A 220 0.69 33.69 5.38
N ILE A 221 1.09 32.58 4.76
CA ILE A 221 0.23 31.42 4.52
C ILE A 221 0.45 30.41 5.65
N THR A 222 -0.55 30.30 6.52
CA THR A 222 -0.53 29.36 7.66
C THR A 222 -1.45 28.16 7.41
N ASN A 223 -2.75 28.30 7.68
CA ASN A 223 -3.78 27.27 7.46
C ASN A 223 -4.81 27.68 6.40
N GLN A 224 -4.61 28.82 5.76
CA GLN A 224 -5.52 29.35 4.76
C GLN A 224 -5.49 28.49 3.49
N LYS A 225 -6.61 28.45 2.77
CA LYS A 225 -6.68 27.76 1.47
C LYS A 225 -5.84 28.54 0.46
N ALA A 226 -4.70 27.97 0.09
CA ALA A 226 -3.83 28.49 -0.95
C ALA A 226 -3.83 27.57 -2.18
N ALA A 227 -3.41 28.10 -3.31
CA ALA A 227 -3.28 27.40 -4.57
C ALA A 227 -1.94 27.76 -5.22
N ALA A 228 -1.47 26.83 -6.05
CA ALA A 228 -0.33 27.03 -6.92
C ALA A 228 -0.81 27.29 -8.35
N VAL A 229 -0.19 28.28 -8.99
CA VAL A 229 -0.39 28.58 -10.41
C VAL A 229 0.60 27.77 -11.23
N ILE A 230 0.12 26.88 -12.12
CA ILE A 230 0.97 26.00 -12.94
C ILE A 230 2.02 26.75 -13.78
N PRO A 231 1.67 27.79 -14.56
CA PRO A 231 2.61 28.41 -15.51
C PRO A 231 3.70 29.28 -14.87
N THR A 232 3.53 29.75 -13.64
CA THR A 232 4.50 30.61 -12.94
C THR A 232 5.15 29.89 -11.75
N GLY A 233 4.42 28.96 -11.12
CA GLY A 233 4.82 28.31 -9.88
C GLY A 233 4.51 29.14 -8.64
N ASP A 234 3.78 30.25 -8.77
CA ASP A 234 3.51 31.14 -7.65
C ASP A 234 2.44 30.55 -6.72
N VAL A 235 2.59 30.82 -5.42
CA VAL A 235 1.64 30.41 -4.38
C VAL A 235 0.78 31.60 -3.99
N ILE A 236 -0.54 31.44 -4.08
CA ILE A 236 -1.53 32.50 -3.90
C ILE A 236 -2.69 31.98 -3.05
N LEU A 237 -3.27 32.83 -2.21
CA LEU A 237 -4.51 32.49 -1.49
C LEU A 237 -5.68 32.36 -2.45
N MET A 238 -6.53 31.35 -2.24
CA MET A 238 -7.73 31.11 -3.06
C MET A 238 -8.64 32.35 -3.12
N GLU A 239 -8.79 33.07 -2.01
CA GLU A 239 -9.56 34.32 -1.96
C GLU A 239 -9.03 35.39 -2.91
N CYS A 240 -7.70 35.48 -3.06
CA CYS A 240 -7.08 36.44 -3.95
C CYS A 240 -7.23 36.01 -5.42
N ILE A 241 -7.20 34.70 -5.67
CA ILE A 241 -7.42 34.14 -7.01
C ILE A 241 -8.86 34.43 -7.47
N GLU A 242 -9.85 34.19 -6.61
CA GLU A 242 -11.26 34.42 -6.96
C GLU A 242 -11.60 35.90 -7.16
N LYS A 243 -10.96 36.80 -6.41
CA LYS A 243 -11.25 38.24 -6.48
C LYS A 243 -10.48 38.97 -7.58
N TYR A 244 -9.20 38.66 -7.76
CA TYR A 244 -8.30 39.45 -8.61
C TYR A 244 -7.87 38.74 -9.88
N VAL A 245 -7.86 37.40 -9.90
CA VAL A 245 -7.33 36.63 -11.03
C VAL A 245 -8.47 36.10 -11.89
N LEU A 246 -9.42 35.36 -11.32
CA LEU A 246 -10.48 34.68 -12.09
C LEU A 246 -11.65 35.62 -12.40
N ASN A 247 -11.80 35.98 -13.68
CA ASN A 247 -13.05 36.53 -14.22
C ASN A 247 -13.91 35.43 -14.85
N LYS A 248 -15.17 35.75 -15.22
CA LYS A 248 -16.15 34.79 -15.77
C LYS A 248 -15.67 33.96 -16.97
N LYS A 249 -14.67 34.42 -17.73
CA LYS A 249 -14.15 33.76 -18.95
C LYS A 249 -12.66 33.36 -18.88
N GLY A 250 -12.00 33.51 -17.74
CA GLY A 250 -10.55 33.32 -17.60
C GLY A 250 -9.87 34.52 -16.97
N GLY A 251 -8.74 34.27 -16.33
CA GLY A 251 -7.96 35.28 -15.61
C GLY A 251 -6.66 35.65 -16.32
N PHE A 252 -6.14 36.83 -16.03
CA PHE A 252 -4.77 37.20 -16.40
C PHE A 252 -3.94 37.24 -15.13
N TYR A 253 -2.74 36.67 -15.21
CA TYR A 253 -1.77 36.75 -14.13
C TYR A 253 -0.38 36.97 -14.74
N GLY A 254 0.11 38.21 -14.60
CA GLY A 254 1.19 38.71 -15.44
C GLY A 254 0.79 38.66 -16.91
N ASP A 255 1.66 38.12 -17.75
CA ASP A 255 1.48 38.07 -19.21
C ASP A 255 0.74 36.81 -19.70
N LYS A 256 0.28 35.95 -18.78
CA LYS A 256 -0.30 34.64 -19.12
C LYS A 256 -1.79 34.58 -18.79
N ILE A 257 -2.54 33.94 -19.69
CA ILE A 257 -3.96 33.63 -19.49
C ILE A 257 -4.04 32.36 -18.63
N ILE A 258 -4.78 32.44 -17.52
CA ILE A 258 -4.98 31.36 -16.57
C ILE A 258 -6.43 30.91 -16.60
N THR A 259 -6.63 29.60 -16.70
CA THR A 259 -7.94 28.96 -16.51
C THR A 259 -8.03 28.27 -15.14
N LYS A 260 -9.23 27.80 -14.78
CA LYS A 260 -9.43 27.02 -13.54
C LYS A 260 -8.61 25.71 -13.51
N GLN A 261 -8.19 25.18 -14.67
CA GLN A 261 -7.39 23.96 -14.75
C GLN A 261 -5.91 24.21 -14.41
N ASP A 262 -5.45 25.45 -14.61
CA ASP A 262 -4.07 25.88 -14.35
C ASP A 262 -3.83 26.26 -12.89
N ILE A 263 -4.82 26.00 -12.04
CA ILE A 263 -4.81 26.32 -10.61
C ILE A 263 -4.92 25.02 -9.84
N ILE A 264 -3.86 24.70 -9.09
CA ILE A 264 -3.83 23.52 -8.23
C ILE A 264 -4.10 23.98 -6.79
N PRO A 265 -5.24 23.62 -6.17
CA PRO A 265 -5.48 23.91 -4.76
C PRO A 265 -4.49 23.11 -3.92
N LEU A 266 -3.72 23.81 -3.08
CA LEU A 266 -2.75 23.18 -2.20
C LEU A 266 -3.45 22.60 -0.97
N VAL A 267 -3.05 21.38 -0.59
CA VAL A 267 -3.56 20.72 0.62
C VAL A 267 -2.85 21.36 1.80
N PRO A 268 -3.58 22.03 2.71
CA PRO A 268 -2.94 22.63 3.87
C PRO A 268 -2.64 21.53 4.90
N GLY A 269 -1.79 21.83 5.87
CA GLY A 269 -1.36 20.84 6.86
C GLY A 269 -2.50 20.42 7.80
N GLY A 270 -2.72 19.11 7.94
CA GLY A 270 -3.56 18.56 8.99
C GLY A 270 -2.77 18.23 10.26
N THR A 271 -3.46 17.81 11.31
CA THR A 271 -2.83 17.16 12.47
C THR A 271 -2.73 15.65 12.20
N GLY A 272 -1.81 14.95 12.87
CA GLY A 272 -1.72 13.49 12.77
C GLY A 272 -2.94 12.75 13.34
N TYR A 273 -3.84 13.46 14.03
CA TYR A 273 -5.00 12.90 14.73
C TYR A 273 -6.34 13.17 14.03
N SER A 274 -6.40 14.17 13.14
CA SER A 274 -7.63 14.60 12.47
C SER A 274 -7.37 15.16 11.07
N SER A 275 -8.33 14.94 10.17
CA SER A 275 -8.33 15.55 8.84
C SER A 275 -8.38 17.09 8.94
N HIS A 276 -7.87 17.76 7.90
CA HIS A 276 -7.79 19.22 7.81
C HIS A 276 -9.07 19.93 8.29
N ASN A 277 -8.95 20.95 9.14
CA ASN A 277 -10.01 21.73 9.83
C ASN A 277 -10.77 21.05 10.97
N ASN A 278 -10.60 19.74 11.22
CA ASN A 278 -11.12 19.12 12.44
C ASN A 278 -10.10 19.31 13.56
N VAL A 279 -10.26 20.40 14.31
CA VAL A 279 -9.35 20.82 15.39
C VAL A 279 -9.48 19.91 16.62
N GLU A 280 -10.49 19.05 16.67
CA GLU A 280 -10.71 18.12 17.78
C GLU A 280 -9.83 16.86 17.59
N GLY A 281 -8.87 16.66 18.51
CA GLY A 281 -8.14 15.41 18.65
C GLY A 281 -8.88 14.47 19.60
N ILE A 282 -9.07 13.21 19.22
CA ILE A 282 -9.67 12.18 20.07
C ILE A 282 -8.59 11.19 20.49
N VAL A 283 -8.25 11.19 21.78
CA VAL A 283 -7.36 10.18 22.36
C VAL A 283 -8.21 9.14 23.06
N ARG A 284 -8.16 7.89 22.59
CA ARG A 284 -8.82 6.76 23.24
C ARG A 284 -7.83 6.10 24.19
N ARG A 285 -7.99 6.31 25.49
CA ARG A 285 -7.23 5.58 26.52
C ARG A 285 -8.02 4.37 26.99
N ALA A 286 -7.37 3.46 27.69
CA ALA A 286 -8.03 2.29 28.27
C ALA A 286 -9.25 2.73 29.08
N CYS A 287 -10.38 2.08 28.82
CA CYS A 287 -11.55 2.23 29.67
C CYS A 287 -11.30 1.44 30.95
N ILE A 288 -11.56 2.04 32.09
CA ILE A 288 -11.75 1.28 33.33
C ILE A 288 -13.02 0.46 33.09
N GLN A 289 -12.89 -0.86 33.03
CA GLN A 289 -14.03 -1.79 33.08
C GLN A 289 -14.53 -1.91 34.52
#